data_AF-A0A3R9KKS5-F1
#
_entry.id   AF-A0A3R9KKS5-F1
#
_cell.length_a   1.000
_cell.length_b   1.000
_cell.length_c   1.000
_cell.angle_alpha   90.00
_cell.angle_beta   90.00
_cell.angle_gamma   90.00
#
_symmetry.space_group_name_H-M   'P 1'
#
loop_
_entity.id
_entity.type
_entity.pdbx_description
1 polymer ?
#
loop_
_entity_poly.entity_id
_entity_poly.type
_entity_poly.pdbx_seq_one_letter_code
_entity_poly.pdbx_strand_id
1 'polypeptide(L)'
;MTDDNVMKLFYQKSYEYDCKSQNWGDSKGSEYENVCIVLNPTTYKLFAANHLNELSSQTKSKFYVACTRTRGNLYFVNQKDIIDYKKIK
;
A
#
# COMPACT_ATOMS: atom_id res chain seq x y z
N MET A 1 -9.14 5.21 7.19
CA MET A 1 -8.69 3.80 6.99
C MET A 1 -9.78 2.75 7.24
N THR A 2 -11.04 3.15 7.48
CA THR A 2 -12.10 2.29 8.03
C THR A 2 -13.03 1.64 6.99
N ASP A 3 -12.95 2.02 5.71
CA ASP A 3 -13.82 1.45 4.67
C ASP A 3 -13.32 0.07 4.20
N ASP A 4 -13.94 -1.01 4.67
CA ASP A 4 -13.53 -2.38 4.37
C ASP A 4 -13.81 -2.85 2.92
N ASN A 5 -14.47 -2.02 2.10
CA ASN A 5 -14.59 -2.25 0.66
C ASN A 5 -13.32 -1.85 -0.11
N VAL A 6 -12.42 -1.10 0.53
CA VAL A 6 -11.11 -0.72 -0.01
C VAL A 6 -10.04 -1.53 0.73
N MET A 7 -9.34 -2.42 0.03
CA MET A 7 -8.24 -3.20 0.61
C MET A 7 -6.99 -2.31 0.79
N LYS A 8 -6.43 -2.24 2.00
CA LYS A 8 -5.22 -1.43 2.27
C LYS A 8 -3.97 -2.29 2.14
N LEU A 9 -3.10 -1.95 1.20
CA LEU A 9 -1.88 -2.69 0.93
C LEU A 9 -0.65 -1.90 1.40
N PHE A 10 0.09 -2.46 2.35
CA PHE A 10 1.28 -1.84 2.95
C PHE A 10 2.57 -2.47 2.41
N TYR A 11 3.67 -1.72 2.36
CA TYR A 11 4.97 -2.31 1.99
C TYR A 11 5.32 -3.53 2.86
N GLN A 12 5.08 -3.41 4.17
CA GLN A 12 5.24 -4.45 5.18
C GLN A 12 4.51 -4.05 6.46
N LYS A 13 4.38 -5.00 7.41
CA LYS A 13 3.83 -4.76 8.75
C LYS A 13 2.43 -4.14 8.76
N SER A 14 1.59 -4.50 7.79
CA SER A 14 0.15 -4.13 7.76
C SER A 14 -0.57 -4.42 9.08
N TYR A 15 -0.21 -5.51 9.78
CA TYR A 15 -0.78 -5.90 11.06
C TYR A 15 -0.68 -4.85 12.17
N GLU A 16 0.22 -3.85 12.06
CA GLU A 16 0.34 -2.72 12.99
C GLU A 16 -0.84 -1.74 12.90
N TYR A 17 -1.66 -1.80 11.86
CA TYR A 17 -2.77 -0.88 11.63
C TYR A 17 -4.10 -1.57 11.84
N ASP A 18 -5.06 -0.84 12.40
CA ASP A 18 -6.42 -1.33 12.61
C ASP A 18 -7.28 -1.11 11.37
N CYS A 19 -7.08 -1.94 10.35
CA CYS A 19 -7.85 -1.93 9.12
C CYS A 19 -7.71 -3.25 8.34
N LYS A 20 -8.69 -3.55 7.48
CA LYS A 20 -8.60 -4.63 6.50
C LYS A 20 -7.42 -4.39 5.57
N SER A 21 -6.37 -5.18 5.75
CA SER A 21 -5.07 -4.92 5.13
C SER A 21 -4.22 -6.16 4.89
N GLN A 22 -3.25 -6.03 4.00
CA GLN A 22 -2.20 -7.01 3.71
C GLN A 22 -0.89 -6.31 3.34
N ASN A 23 0.21 -7.06 3.30
CA ASN A 23 1.45 -6.54 2.72
C ASN A 23 1.44 -6.68 1.19
N TRP A 24 2.19 -5.84 0.48
CA TRP A 24 2.31 -5.86 -0.98
C TRP A 24 2.68 -7.23 -1.51
N GLY A 25 3.69 -7.88 -0.91
CA GLY A 25 4.14 -9.21 -1.31
C GLY A 25 3.07 -10.30 -1.07
N ASP A 26 2.40 -10.25 0.07
CA ASP A 26 1.42 -11.25 0.50
C ASP A 26 0.11 -11.16 -0.31
N SER A 27 -0.17 -10.00 -0.91
CA SER A 27 -1.35 -9.80 -1.75
C SER A 27 -1.31 -10.51 -3.11
N LYS A 28 -0.17 -11.11 -3.48
CA LYS A 28 -0.01 -11.78 -4.78
C LYS A 28 -1.04 -12.90 -4.95
N GLY A 29 -1.73 -12.90 -6.09
CA GLY A 29 -2.79 -13.87 -6.40
C GLY A 29 -4.15 -13.50 -5.82
N SER A 30 -4.24 -12.48 -4.97
CA SER A 30 -5.52 -11.89 -4.56
C SER A 30 -5.98 -10.83 -5.57
N GLU A 31 -7.27 -10.51 -5.51
CA GLU A 31 -7.90 -9.48 -6.33
C GLU A 31 -9.04 -8.81 -5.54
N TYR A 32 -9.17 -7.49 -5.68
CA TYR A 32 -10.07 -6.66 -4.89
C TYR A 32 -10.78 -5.64 -5.78
N GLU A 33 -11.97 -5.21 -5.37
CA GLU A 33 -12.72 -4.19 -6.12
C GLU A 33 -11.96 -2.85 -6.10
N ASN A 34 -11.62 -2.35 -4.91
CA ASN A 34 -10.85 -1.12 -4.73
C ASN A 34 -9.63 -1.38 -3.85
N VAL A 35 -8.52 -0.71 -4.15
CA VAL A 35 -7.27 -0.84 -3.39
C VAL A 35 -6.73 0.54 -3.01
N CYS A 36 -6.26 0.65 -1.78
CA CYS A 36 -5.48 1.77 -1.29
C CYS A 36 -4.06 1.30 -0.98
N ILE A 37 -3.07 1.82 -1.71
CA ILE A 37 -1.66 1.51 -1.49
C ILE A 37 -1.07 2.53 -0.53
N VAL A 38 -0.60 2.02 0.60
CA VAL A 38 0.12 2.80 1.60
C VAL A 38 1.60 2.85 1.22
N LEU A 39 2.03 4.00 0.72
CA LEU A 39 3.40 4.26 0.29
C LEU A 39 4.32 4.46 1.50
N ASN A 40 5.28 3.56 1.68
CA ASN A 40 6.33 3.72 2.69
C ASN A 40 7.21 4.96 2.36
N PRO A 41 7.97 5.51 3.32
CA PRO A 41 8.65 6.80 3.15
C PRO A 41 9.50 6.92 1.88
N THR A 42 10.27 5.87 1.53
CA THR A 42 11.10 5.85 0.33
C THR A 42 10.27 5.90 -0.95
N THR A 43 9.22 5.08 -1.03
CA THR A 43 8.35 5.03 -2.22
C THR A 43 7.55 6.32 -2.36
N TYR A 44 7.05 6.89 -1.27
CA TYR A 44 6.34 8.17 -1.29
C TYR A 44 7.25 9.30 -1.79
N LYS A 45 8.51 9.37 -1.31
CA LYS A 45 9.49 10.37 -1.77
C LYS A 45 9.69 10.30 -3.29
N LEU A 46 9.88 9.10 -3.82
CA LEU A 46 10.05 8.89 -5.26
C LEU A 46 8.76 9.13 -6.05
N PHE A 47 7.60 8.75 -5.51
CA PHE A 47 6.30 9.05 -6.10
C PHE A 47 6.07 10.55 -6.26
N ALA A 48 6.27 11.32 -5.18
CA ALA A 48 6.10 12.78 -5.18
C ALA A 48 7.06 13.49 -6.14
N ALA A 49 8.25 12.93 -6.38
CA ALA A 49 9.22 13.44 -7.34
C ALA A 49 9.02 12.92 -8.78
N ASN A 50 8.01 12.07 -9.03
CA ASN A 50 7.80 11.37 -10.31
C ASN A 50 8.98 10.47 -10.73
N HIS A 51 9.70 9.91 -9.76
CA HIS A 51 10.91 9.10 -9.93
C HIS A 51 10.71 7.63 -9.48
N LEU A 52 9.50 7.09 -9.61
CA LEU A 52 9.21 5.69 -9.23
C LEU A 52 10.07 4.66 -10.00
N ASN A 53 10.62 5.04 -11.14
CA ASN A 53 11.57 4.23 -11.91
C ASN A 53 12.88 3.94 -11.15
N GLU A 54 13.25 4.78 -10.17
CA GLU A 54 14.44 4.63 -9.32
C GLU A 54 14.25 3.66 -8.14
N LEU A 55 13.03 3.11 -7.95
CA LEU A 55 12.81 2.07 -6.94
C LEU A 55 13.73 0.86 -7.20
N SER A 56 14.26 0.29 -6.12
CA SER A 56 14.99 -0.99 -6.20
C SER A 56 14.13 -2.05 -6.90
N SER A 57 14.76 -2.97 -7.64
CA SER A 57 14.04 -4.00 -8.40
C SER A 57 13.06 -4.80 -7.54
N GLN A 58 13.44 -5.09 -6.29
CA GLN A 58 12.59 -5.80 -5.34
C GLN A 58 11.37 -4.96 -4.91
N THR A 59 11.58 -3.69 -4.52
CA THR A 59 10.49 -2.79 -4.14
C THR A 59 9.56 -2.52 -5.31
N LYS A 60 10.12 -2.27 -6.50
CA LYS A 60 9.37 -2.02 -7.74
C LYS A 60 8.47 -3.20 -8.09
N SER A 61 8.98 -4.43 -7.98
CA SER A 61 8.19 -5.65 -8.21
C SER A 61 7.04 -5.79 -7.21
N LYS A 62 7.29 -5.55 -5.92
CA LYS A 62 6.23 -5.58 -4.89
C LYS A 62 5.18 -4.49 -5.11
N PHE A 63 5.62 -3.28 -5.44
CA PHE A 63 4.73 -2.16 -5.75
C PHE A 63 3.85 -2.45 -6.97
N TYR A 64 4.44 -2.99 -8.05
CA TYR A 64 3.70 -3.44 -9.23
C TYR A 64 2.64 -4.51 -8.87
N VAL A 65 3.00 -5.49 -8.04
CA VAL A 65 2.03 -6.48 -7.55
C VAL A 65 0.88 -5.79 -6.83
N ALA A 66 1.15 -4.88 -5.89
CA ALA A 66 0.10 -4.14 -5.17
C ALA A 66 -0.81 -3.33 -6.11
N CYS A 67 -0.25 -2.61 -7.08
CA CYS A 67 -1.02 -1.80 -8.05
C CYS A 67 -1.95 -2.64 -8.90
N THR A 68 -1.57 -3.88 -9.22
CA THR A 68 -2.35 -4.79 -10.06
C THR A 68 -3.37 -5.62 -9.30
N ARG A 69 -3.61 -5.36 -8.01
CA ARG A 69 -4.60 -6.10 -7.22
C ARG A 69 -6.03 -5.56 -7.34
N THR A 70 -6.23 -4.42 -8.00
CA THR A 70 -7.55 -3.78 -8.10
C THR A 70 -8.20 -3.98 -9.48
N ARG A 71 -9.53 -4.17 -9.49
CA ARG A 71 -10.36 -4.09 -10.69
C ARG A 71 -10.95 -2.69 -10.93
N GLY A 72 -11.01 -1.88 -9.90
CA GLY A 72 -11.62 -0.55 -9.89
C GLY A 72 -10.62 0.53 -9.48
N ASN A 73 -10.93 1.26 -8.42
CA ASN A 73 -10.15 2.43 -8.04
C ASN A 73 -8.85 2.05 -7.32
N LEU A 74 -7.76 2.70 -7.74
CA LEU A 74 -6.46 2.64 -7.10
C LEU A 74 -6.13 3.96 -6.41
N TYR A 75 -6.00 3.94 -5.09
CA TYR A 75 -5.63 5.09 -4.28
C TYR A 75 -4.18 4.98 -3.80
N PHE A 76 -3.51 6.12 -3.65
CA PHE A 76 -2.20 6.22 -3.02
C PHE A 76 -2.28 7.11 -1.79
N VAL A 77 -1.72 6.66 -0.67
CA VAL A 77 -1.62 7.45 0.56
C VAL A 77 -0.20 7.39 1.12
N ASN A 78 0.25 8.47 1.73
CA ASN A 78 1.51 8.49 2.46
C ASN A 78 1.33 7.77 3.79
N GLN A 79 2.23 6.85 4.12
CA GLN A 79 2.19 6.15 5.40
C GLN A 79 2.26 7.09 6.62
N LYS A 80 2.91 8.25 6.48
CA LYS A 80 3.00 9.23 7.58
C LYS A 80 1.64 9.87 7.92
N ASP A 81 0.70 9.87 7.01
CA ASP A 81 -0.59 10.55 7.18
C ASP A 81 -1.63 9.65 7.86
N ILE A 82 -1.26 8.40 8.17
CA ILE A 82 -2.16 7.39 8.74
C ILE A 82 -1.66 6.86 10.11
N ILE A 83 -0.79 7.62 10.79
CA ILE A 83 -0.20 7.23 12.07
C ILE A 83 -1.29 6.99 13.13
N ASP A 84 -2.36 7.79 13.11
CA ASP A 84 -3.47 7.69 14.06
C ASP A 84 -4.28 6.37 13.94
N TYR A 85 -4.06 5.61 12.86
CA TYR A 85 -4.68 4.29 12.65
C TYR A 85 -3.79 3.12 13.09
N LYS A 86 -2.61 3.39 13.67
CA LYS A 86 -1.82 2.35 14.31
C LYS A 86 -2.54 1.83 15.55
N LYS A 87 -2.52 0.52 15.74
CA LYS A 87 -3.03 -0.11 16.96
C LYS A 87 -2.23 0.42 18.16
N ILE A 88 -2.96 0.90 19.17
CA ILE A 88 -2.38 1.24 20.46
C ILE A 88 -1.91 -0.09 21.10
N LYS A 89 -0.65 -0.13 21.55
CA LYS A 89 -0.11 -1.26 22.29
C LYS A 89 -0.58 -1.25 23.73
#